data_AF-A0AAW0L0J8-F1
#
_entry.id   AF-A0AAW0L0J8-F1
#
_cell.length_a   1.000
_cell.length_b   1.000
_cell.length_c   1.000
_cell.angle_alpha   90.00
_cell.angle_beta   90.00
_cell.angle_gamma   90.00
#
_symmetry.space_group_name_H-M   'P 1'
#
loop_
_entity.id
_entity.type
_entity.pdbx_description
1 polymer ?
#
loop_
_entity_poly.entity_id
_entity_poly.type
_entity_poly.pdbx_seq_one_letter_code
_entity_poly.pdbx_strand_id
1 'polypeptide(L)' 'MRLFPFLPMGTILVILYVSNIHMAFAQNENQFIYNGFLQAKLHLDGSAKITSNGLLQLTNTVNNSYPQDFEHNEGTNG' A
#
# COMPACT_ATOMS: atom_id res chain seq x y z
N MET A 1 15.85 27.60 43.88
CA MET A 1 14.54 27.75 43.21
C MET A 1 14.44 26.66 42.16
N ARG A 2 13.77 25.53 42.46
CA ARG A 2 13.63 24.43 41.49
C ARG A 2 12.25 24.53 40.84
N LEU A 3 12.26 25.08 39.63
CA LEU A 3 11.14 25.16 38.71
C LEU A 3 11.02 23.82 37.98
N PHE A 4 10.60 22.77 38.67
CA PHE A 4 10.03 21.61 38.00
C PHE A 4 8.52 21.83 38.03
N PRO A 5 7.86 22.21 36.92
CA PRO A 5 6.43 22.27 36.93
C PRO A 5 5.96 20.83 37.14
N PHE A 6 5.19 20.64 38.21
CA PHE A 6 4.33 19.49 38.40
C PHE A 6 3.51 19.38 37.11
N LEU A 7 3.90 18.52 36.17
CA LEU A 7 3.13 18.28 34.96
C LEU A 7 1.81 17.68 35.45
N PRO A 8 0.71 18.46 35.49
CA PRO A 8 -0.51 17.98 36.09
C PRO A 8 -0.99 16.83 35.21
N MET A 9 -1.60 15.81 35.80
CA MET A 9 -2.24 14.68 35.11
C MET A 9 -2.97 15.09 33.82
N GLY A 10 -3.56 16.29 33.80
CA GLY A 10 -4.17 16.91 32.61
C GLY A 10 -3.26 17.03 31.38
N THR A 11 -1.97 17.28 31.53
CA THR A 11 -1.02 17.33 30.39
C THR A 11 -0.84 15.98 29.72
N ILE A 12 -0.77 14.89 30.49
CA ILE A 12 -0.73 13.52 29.95
C ILE A 12 -2.04 13.21 29.21
N LEU A 13 -3.20 13.61 29.78
CA LEU A 13 -4.49 13.44 29.13
C LEU A 13 -4.60 14.22 27.81
N VAL A 14 -4.08 15.44 27.76
CA VAL A 14 -4.03 16.26 26.53
C VAL A 14 -3.14 15.60 25.46
N ILE A 15 -1.96 15.10 25.84
CA ILE A 15 -1.05 14.40 24.91
C ILE A 15 -1.72 13.13 24.36
N LEU A 16 -2.36 12.33 25.21
CA LEU A 16 -3.09 11.13 24.78
C LEU A 16 -4.24 11.50 23.85
N TYR A 17 -5.00 12.54 24.18
CA TYR A 17 -6.12 13.00 23.34
C TYR A 17 -5.65 13.42 21.94
N VAL A 18 -4.62 14.27 21.85
CA VAL A 18 -4.06 14.73 20.57
C VAL A 18 -3.41 13.59 19.77
N SER A 19 -2.80 12.62 20.45
CA SER A 19 -2.21 11.44 19.80
C SER A 19 -3.27 10.53 19.19
N ASN A 20 -4.45 10.40 19.82
CA ASN A 20 -5.56 9.60 19.32
C ASN A 20 -6.31 10.25 18.14
N ILE A 21 -6.25 11.59 17.98
CA ILE A 21 -6.83 12.28 16.81
C ILE A 21 -6.26 11.73 15.50
N HIS A 22 -4.98 11.34 15.47
CA HIS A 22 -4.35 10.77 14.29
C HIS A 22 -4.83 9.34 13.98
N MET A 23 -5.27 8.60 15.00
CA MET A 23 -5.77 7.22 14.84
C MET A 23 -7.23 7.19 14.35
N ALA A 24 -7.97 8.26 14.59
CA ALA A 24 -9.40 8.39 14.25
C ALA A 24 -9.67 9.21 12.98
N PHE A 25 -8.69 9.36 12.08
CA PHE A 25 -8.99 9.87 10.74
C PHE A 25 -9.72 8.77 9.96
N ALA A 26 -11.02 8.64 10.25
CA ALA A 26 -11.95 7.85 9.47
C ALA A 26 -11.83 8.36 8.03
N GLN A 27 -11.14 7.56 7.22
CA GLN A 27 -11.20 7.69 5.79
C GLN A 27 -12.69 7.60 5.42
N ASN A 28 -13.13 8.44 4.49
CA ASN A 28 -14.49 8.46 3.92
C ASN A 28 -15.09 7.04 3.88
N GLU A 29 -16.40 6.86 4.10
CA GLU A 29 -17.12 5.58 4.32
C GLU A 29 -16.65 4.40 3.42
N ASN A 30 -16.15 4.72 2.22
CA ASN A 30 -15.71 3.77 1.18
C ASN A 30 -14.19 3.76 0.92
N GLN A 31 -13.39 4.37 1.78
CA GLN A 31 -11.95 4.53 1.64
C GLN A 31 -11.23 3.94 2.86
N PHE A 32 -10.06 3.38 2.62
CA PHE A 32 -9.18 2.91 3.68
C PHE A 32 -7.73 3.13 3.26
N ILE A 33 -6.85 3.33 4.25
CA ILE A 33 -5.42 3.36 4.05
C ILE A 33 -4.85 2.02 4.52
N TYR A 34 -4.04 1.38 3.67
CA TYR A 34 -3.31 0.17 4.02
C TYR A 34 -1.80 0.43 3.95
N ASN A 35 -1.13 0.43 5.11
CA ASN A 35 0.31 0.72 5.23
C ASN A 35 1.19 -0.55 5.31
N GLY A 36 0.63 -1.73 4.99
CA GLY A 36 1.28 -3.03 5.26
C GLY A 36 1.98 -3.67 4.06
N PHE A 37 2.04 -3.02 2.89
CA PHE A 37 2.45 -3.70 1.66
C PHE A 37 3.91 -4.21 1.70
N LEU A 38 4.84 -3.51 2.35
CA LEU A 38 6.25 -3.95 2.44
C LEU A 38 6.44 -5.31 3.14
N GLN A 39 5.56 -5.62 4.10
CA GLN A 39 5.65 -6.84 4.92
C GLN A 39 4.65 -7.89 4.47
N ALA A 40 3.71 -7.51 3.60
CA ALA A 40 2.72 -8.42 3.06
C ALA A 40 3.39 -9.44 2.15
N LYS A 41 3.07 -10.73 2.36
CA LYS A 41 3.51 -11.82 1.48
C LYS A 41 2.62 -11.88 0.24
N LEU A 42 2.66 -10.82 -0.58
CA LEU A 42 1.90 -10.75 -1.81
C LEU A 42 2.64 -11.47 -2.94
N HIS A 43 1.90 -12.26 -3.72
CA HIS A 43 2.37 -12.71 -5.02
C HIS A 43 2.16 -11.56 -6.01
N LEU A 44 3.24 -11.05 -6.60
CA LEU A 44 3.21 -9.98 -7.58
C LEU A 44 3.40 -10.58 -8.97
N ASP A 45 2.55 -10.19 -9.92
CA ASP A 45 2.58 -10.68 -11.30
C ASP A 45 2.58 -9.50 -12.30
N GLY A 46 2.98 -9.78 -13.53
CA GLY A 46 3.15 -8.78 -14.59
C GLY A 46 4.11 -7.67 -14.16
N SER A 47 3.63 -6.43 -14.22
CA SER A 47 4.39 -5.22 -13.86
C SER A 47 4.09 -4.71 -12.44
N ALA A 48 3.35 -5.46 -11.61
CA ALA A 48 3.02 -5.05 -10.26
C ALA A 48 4.27 -5.03 -9.36
N LYS A 49 4.45 -3.96 -8.56
CA LYS A 49 5.59 -3.84 -7.64
C LYS A 49 5.24 -3.06 -6.38
N ILE A 50 5.95 -3.35 -5.30
CA ILE A 50 5.93 -2.53 -4.08
C ILE A 50 7.08 -1.52 -4.18
N THR A 51 6.78 -0.24 -4.02
CA THR A 51 7.78 0.84 -4.03
C THR A 51 8.58 0.87 -2.73
N SER A 52 9.74 1.56 -2.71
CA SER A 52 10.57 1.68 -1.51
C SER A 52 9.88 2.38 -0.34
N ASN A 53 8.89 3.24 -0.62
CA ASN A 53 8.03 3.87 0.38
C ASN A 53 6.78 3.04 0.72
N GLY A 54 6.69 1.80 0.26
CA GLY A 54 5.67 0.84 0.67
C GLY A 54 4.29 1.00 0.05
N LEU A 55 4.21 1.64 -1.12
CA LEU A 55 2.98 1.68 -1.91
C LEU A 55 2.96 0.52 -2.90
N LEU A 56 1.79 -0.10 -3.07
CA LEU A 56 1.57 -1.07 -4.14
C LEU A 56 1.28 -0.32 -5.45
N GLN A 57 2.18 -0.43 -6.42
CA GLN A 57 2.03 0.13 -7.75
C GLN A 57 1.53 -0.96 -8.70
N LEU A 58 0.34 -0.76 -9.27
CA LEU A 58 -0.21 -1.57 -10.36
C LEU A 58 -0.01 -0.82 -11.68
N THR A 59 0.34 -1.54 -12.74
CA THR A 59 0.43 -0.97 -14.10
C THR A 59 -0.53 -1.72 -14.99
N ASN A 60 -1.41 -1.00 -15.69
CA ASN A 60 -2.27 -1.59 -16.71
C ASN A 60 -1.51 -1.74 -18.04
N THR A 61 -0.37 -2.41 -17.99
CA THR A 61 0.36 -2.81 -19.19
C THR A 61 -0.08 -4.21 -19.54
N VAL A 62 -0.90 -4.33 -20.58
CA VAL A 62 -1.20 -5.64 -21.19
C VAL A 62 0.13 -6.19 -21.68
N ASN A 63 0.54 -7.35 -21.18
CA ASN A 63 1.74 -8.01 -21.66
C ASN A 63 1.44 -8.48 -23.09
N ASN A 64 1.86 -7.70 -24.10
CA ASN A 64 1.58 -8.00 -25.52
C ASN A 64 2.41 -9.17 -26.06
N SER A 65 3.06 -9.95 -25.18
CA SER A 65 3.58 -11.27 -25.52
C SER A 65 2.43 -12.27 -25.68
N TYR A 66 1.54 -12.01 -26.64
CA TYR A 66 0.92 -13.12 -27.35
C TYR A 66 2.07 -13.91 -27.96
N PRO A 67 2.14 -15.23 -27.76
CA PRO A 67 3.17 -16.05 -28.40
C PRO A 67 3.05 -15.87 -29.92
N GLN A 68 4.04 -15.21 -30.53
CA GLN A 68 4.15 -14.94 -31.97
C GLN A 68 4.59 -16.18 -32.76
N ASP A 69 4.47 -17.37 -32.18
CA ASP A 69 5.05 -18.60 -32.74
C ASP A 69 3.99 -19.64 -33.17
N PHE A 70 2.69 -19.31 -33.13
CA PHE A 70 1.66 -20.14 -33.77
C PHE A 70 1.43 -19.69 -35.22
N GLU A 71 2.50 -19.68 -36.01
CA GLU A 71 2.38 -19.78 -37.46
C GLU A 71 2.03 -21.23 -37.79
N HIS A 72 0.73 -21.45 -37.96
CA HIS A 72 0.14 -22.70 -38.41
C HIS A 72 0.59 -22.99 -39.84
N ASN A 73 1.75 -23.62 -39.99
CA ASN A 73 2.20 -24.21 -41.25
C ASN A 73 1.33 -25.45 -41.57
N GLU A 74 0.15 -25.23 -42.13
CA GLU A 74 -0.60 -26.26 -42.86
C GLU A 74 0.00 -26.39 -44.26
N GLY A 75 1.18 -26.98 -44.34
CA GLY A 75 1.55 -27.75 -45.50
C GLY A 75 0.88 -29.13 -45.39
N THR A 76 -0.31 -29.31 -45.95
CA THR A 76 -0.76 -30.64 -46.36
C THR A 76 -1.39 -30.60 -47.76
N ASN A 77 -1.07 -31.64 -48.51
CA ASN A 77 -1.13 -31.77 -49.96
C ASN A 77 -2.54 -32.02 -50.50
N GLY A 78 -2.81 -31.51 -51.70
CA GLY A 78 -3.95 -31.84 -52.57
C GLY A 78 -3.79 -31.20 -53.94
#